data_AF-A0A1B7MHY5-F1
#
_entry.id   AF-A0A1B7MHY5-F1
#
_cell.length_a   1.000
_cell.length_b   1.000
_cell.length_c   1.000
_cell.angle_alpha   90.00
_cell.angle_beta   90.00
_cell.angle_gamma   90.00
#
_symmetry.space_group_name_H-M   'P 1'
#
loop_
_entity.id
_entity.type
_entity.pdbx_description
1 polymer ?
#
loop_
_entity_poly.entity_id
_entity_poly.type
_entity_poly.pdbx_seq_one_letter_code
_entity_poly.pdbx_strand_id
1 'polypeptide(L)'
;CCCRRMLYNEPDFVNVKSLLEIACEARGFRAIFFPKFHCELNFIEQCLVLSFRKSQARASEADLERNVLATLESIPLGVIRRFSTRSLRFMDAYRKLQAKASMGSREHGLQSNIEVIVSFRTPPWYLMLNILLLVILLLLVAIQLLKAAVETAVFELVSGLCLFRCLHLVTAGHLVTNESRCYIYDDNAYCSFN
;
A
#
# COMPACT_ATOMS: atom_id res chain seq x y z
N CYS A 1 6.66 27.98 34.63
CA CYS A 1 5.80 29.14 34.97
C CYS A 1 4.38 28.65 35.22
N CYS A 2 3.82 28.96 36.39
CA CYS A 2 2.50 28.47 36.83
C CYS A 2 1.35 29.00 35.94
N CYS A 3 1.51 30.19 35.37
CA CYS A 3 0.51 30.82 34.50
C CYS A 3 0.22 30.02 33.23
N ARG A 4 1.25 29.42 32.62
CA ARG A 4 1.07 28.58 31.42
C ARG A 4 0.25 27.32 31.75
N ARG A 5 0.50 26.70 32.90
CA ARG A 5 -0.26 25.53 33.36
C ARG A 5 -1.71 25.91 33.67
N MET A 6 -1.94 27.05 34.33
CA MET A 6 -3.29 27.56 34.58
C MET A 6 -4.06 27.81 33.28
N LEU A 7 -3.45 28.50 32.32
CA LEU A 7 -4.09 28.80 31.03
C LEU A 7 -4.48 27.53 30.25
N TYR A 8 -3.61 26.51 30.21
CA TYR A 8 -3.94 25.24 29.54
C TYR A 8 -5.02 24.42 30.27
N ASN A 9 -5.27 24.70 31.55
CA ASN A 9 -6.31 24.02 32.33
C ASN A 9 -7.66 24.76 32.28
N GLU A 10 -7.73 25.94 31.67
CA GLU A 10 -9.01 26.63 31.47
C GLU A 10 -9.91 25.83 30.51
N PRO A 11 -11.23 25.79 30.76
CA PRO A 11 -12.16 24.93 30.02
C PRO A 11 -12.19 25.26 28.52
N ASP A 12 -11.92 26.51 28.15
CA ASP A 12 -11.87 26.97 26.76
C ASP A 12 -10.69 26.37 25.96
N PHE A 13 -9.62 25.96 26.64
CA PHE A 13 -8.47 25.32 26.00
C PHE A 13 -8.53 23.79 26.10
N VAL A 14 -9.08 23.25 27.19
CA VAL A 14 -9.16 21.80 27.41
C VAL A 14 -10.18 21.14 26.48
N ASN A 15 -11.31 21.80 26.22
CA ASN A 15 -12.41 21.22 25.44
C ASN A 15 -12.32 21.47 23.93
N VAL A 16 -11.24 22.11 23.46
CA VAL A 16 -11.04 22.44 22.05
C VAL A 16 -9.97 21.55 21.45
N LYS A 17 -10.30 20.90 20.33
CA LYS A 17 -9.33 20.11 19.57
C LYS A 17 -8.25 21.03 19.01
N SER A 18 -7.01 20.57 19.06
CA SER A 18 -5.90 21.27 18.42
C SER A 18 -6.05 21.31 16.90
N LEU A 19 -5.48 22.33 16.25
CA LEU A 19 -5.44 22.40 14.78
C LEU A 19 -4.80 21.15 14.15
N LEU A 20 -3.84 20.55 14.84
CA LEU A 20 -3.18 19.32 14.41
C LEU A 20 -4.11 18.12 14.46
N GLU A 21 -4.93 17.98 15.52
CA GLU A 21 -5.98 16.96 15.57
C GLU A 21 -6.98 17.13 14.44
N ILE A 22 -7.47 18.36 14.22
CA ILE A 22 -8.43 18.65 13.15
C ILE A 22 -7.84 18.29 11.78
N ALA A 23 -6.59 18.69 11.52
CA ALA A 23 -5.91 18.40 10.26
C ALA A 23 -5.63 16.90 10.05
N CYS A 24 -5.36 16.16 11.14
CA CYS A 24 -5.20 14.70 11.10
C CYS A 24 -6.54 14.00 10.88
N GLU A 25 -7.58 14.37 11.61
CA GLU A 25 -8.92 13.78 11.51
C GLU A 25 -9.54 14.02 10.13
N ALA A 26 -9.34 15.20 9.55
CA ALA A 26 -9.75 15.51 8.18
C ALA A 26 -9.13 14.57 7.14
N ARG A 27 -7.97 13.98 7.45
CA ARG A 27 -7.28 12.99 6.62
C ARG A 27 -7.53 11.54 7.05
N GLY A 28 -8.40 11.31 8.03
CA GLY A 28 -8.73 9.98 8.56
C GLY A 28 -7.70 9.43 9.56
N PHE A 29 -6.79 10.26 10.07
CA PHE A 29 -5.80 9.85 11.04
C PHE A 29 -6.16 10.24 12.46
N ARG A 30 -5.66 9.47 13.44
CA ARG A 30 -5.73 9.82 14.85
C ARG A 30 -4.39 10.37 15.32
N ALA A 31 -4.39 11.59 15.85
CA ALA A 31 -3.24 12.14 16.56
C ALA A 31 -3.15 11.51 17.96
N ILE A 32 -1.96 11.01 18.34
CA ILE A 32 -1.67 10.52 19.68
C ILE A 32 -0.63 11.44 20.30
N PHE A 33 -0.92 11.91 21.52
CA PHE A 33 -0.10 12.85 22.26
C PHE A 33 0.68 12.13 23.38
N PHE A 34 2.00 12.28 23.40
CA PHE A 34 2.86 11.76 24.46
C PHE A 34 3.30 12.87 25.44
N PRO A 35 3.59 12.53 26.70
CA PRO A 35 4.18 13.49 27.62
C PRO A 35 5.62 13.76 27.19
N LYS A 36 6.06 15.00 27.38
CA LYS A 36 7.45 15.37 27.12
C LYS A 36 8.41 14.51 27.96
N PHE A 37 9.53 14.11 27.33
CA PHE A 37 10.62 13.36 27.95
C PHE A 37 10.34 11.88 28.23
N HIS A 38 9.39 11.29 27.52
CA HIS A 38 9.08 9.86 27.60
C HIS A 38 9.40 9.13 26.29
N CYS A 39 10.70 9.10 25.93
CA CYS A 39 11.21 8.43 24.73
C CYS A 39 10.85 6.92 24.67
N GLU A 40 10.58 6.30 25.82
CA GLU A 40 10.09 4.93 25.94
C GLU A 40 8.68 4.72 25.35
N LEU A 41 7.91 5.80 25.19
CA LEU A 41 6.58 5.77 24.58
C LEU A 41 6.64 5.96 23.06
N ASN A 42 7.71 6.56 22.55
CA ASN A 42 7.94 6.72 21.12
C ASN A 42 8.82 5.57 20.59
N PHE A 43 8.19 4.55 19.99
CA PHE A 43 8.95 3.42 19.43
C PHE A 43 9.83 3.83 18.24
N ILE A 44 9.55 4.94 17.57
CA ILE A 44 10.36 5.46 16.45
C ILE A 44 11.70 5.95 16.99
N GLU A 45 11.71 6.71 18.09
CA GLU A 45 12.96 7.11 18.76
C GLU A 45 13.78 5.90 19.19
N GLN A 46 13.16 4.85 19.72
CA GLN A 46 13.86 3.62 20.09
C GLN A 46 14.47 2.90 18.86
N CYS A 47 13.75 2.88 17.75
CA CYS A 47 14.26 2.35 16.49
C CYS A 47 15.47 3.16 16.00
N LEU A 48 15.34 4.49 15.98
CA LEU A 48 16.41 5.42 15.57
C LEU A 48 17.65 5.30 16.45
N VAL A 49 17.50 5.24 17.78
CA VAL A 49 18.63 5.10 18.71
C VAL A 49 19.38 3.78 18.48
N LEU A 50 18.67 2.66 18.29
CA LEU A 50 19.31 1.38 17.97
C LEU A 50 20.10 1.46 16.66
N SER A 51 19.51 2.13 15.70
CA SER A 51 20.04 2.38 14.37
C SER A 51 21.32 3.23 14.39
N PHE A 52 21.30 4.38 15.05
CA PHE A 52 22.46 5.27 15.15
C PHE A 52 23.60 4.69 15.98
N ARG A 53 23.32 3.81 16.96
CA ARG A 53 24.37 3.06 17.68
C ARG A 53 25.21 2.16 16.77
N LYS A 54 24.67 1.74 15.62
CA LYS A 54 25.36 0.89 14.65
C LYS A 54 26.03 1.68 13.53
N SER A 55 25.67 2.95 13.35
CA SER A 55 26.25 3.81 12.32
C SER A 55 27.53 4.50 12.82
N GLN A 56 28.51 4.69 11.94
CA GLN A 56 29.66 5.55 12.25
C GLN A 56 29.25 7.03 12.22
N ALA A 57 29.87 7.84 13.09
CA ALA A 57 29.69 9.30 13.09
C ALA A 57 30.23 9.92 11.79
N ARG A 58 29.53 10.91 11.21
CA ARG A 58 29.93 11.57 9.95
C ARG A 58 29.76 13.09 9.96
N ALA A 59 30.47 13.73 9.03
CA ALA A 59 30.89 15.13 9.07
C ALA A 59 30.02 16.12 8.26
N SER A 60 29.04 15.66 7.47
CA SER A 60 28.21 16.53 6.59
C SER A 60 26.72 16.21 6.68
N GLU A 61 25.87 17.23 6.51
CA GLU A 61 24.41 17.12 6.52
C GLU A 61 23.86 16.18 5.43
N ALA A 62 24.39 16.28 4.21
CA ALA A 62 23.97 15.42 3.09
C ALA A 62 24.35 13.93 3.33
N ASP A 63 25.42 13.69 4.08
CA ASP A 63 25.76 12.33 4.50
C ASP A 63 24.84 11.84 5.60
N LEU A 64 24.44 12.74 6.51
CA LEU A 64 23.49 12.42 7.57
C LEU A 64 22.14 11.99 6.99
N GLU A 65 21.58 12.74 6.04
CA GLU A 65 20.30 12.42 5.40
C GLU A 65 20.32 11.04 4.73
N ARG A 66 21.34 10.78 3.90
CA ARG A 66 21.50 9.47 3.23
C ARG A 66 21.64 8.32 4.22
N ASN A 67 22.38 8.53 5.31
CA ASN A 67 22.54 7.53 6.36
C ASN A 67 21.23 7.31 7.12
N VAL A 68 20.45 8.35 7.43
CA VAL A 68 19.15 8.19 8.10
C VAL A 68 18.24 7.30 7.27
N LEU A 69 18.13 7.56 5.96
CA LEU A 69 17.31 6.77 5.05
C LEU A 69 17.77 5.31 4.96
N ALA A 70 19.05 5.07 4.68
CA ALA A 70 19.61 3.72 4.62
C ALA A 70 19.46 2.97 5.95
N THR A 71 19.59 3.69 7.05
CA THR A 71 19.48 3.11 8.38
C THR A 71 18.03 2.76 8.71
N LEU A 72 17.05 3.60 8.37
CA LEU A 72 15.62 3.29 8.52
C LEU A 72 15.21 2.07 7.69
N GLU A 73 15.73 1.95 6.48
CA GLU A 73 15.50 0.78 5.62
C GLU A 73 16.11 -0.51 6.19
N SER A 74 17.25 -0.40 6.89
CA SER A 74 17.92 -1.55 7.52
C SER A 74 17.19 -2.13 8.74
N ILE A 75 16.19 -1.43 9.30
CA ILE A 75 15.53 -1.85 10.54
C ILE A 75 14.59 -3.03 10.25
N PRO A 76 14.83 -4.23 10.81
CA PRO A 76 13.95 -5.36 10.56
C PRO A 76 12.55 -5.12 11.13
N LEU A 77 11.50 -5.54 10.42
CA LEU A 77 10.11 -5.46 10.89
C LEU A 77 9.91 -6.06 12.30
N GLY A 78 10.63 -7.15 12.62
CA GLY A 78 10.58 -7.75 13.95
C GLY A 78 11.07 -6.83 15.07
N VAL A 79 12.03 -5.95 14.80
CA VAL A 79 12.52 -4.93 15.75
C VAL A 79 11.44 -3.87 15.98
N ILE A 80 10.85 -3.36 14.90
CA ILE A 80 9.77 -2.35 14.96
C ILE A 80 8.60 -2.87 15.79
N ARG A 81 8.15 -4.12 15.52
CA ARG A 81 7.06 -4.76 16.28
C ARG A 81 7.39 -4.91 17.76
N ARG A 82 8.63 -5.29 18.11
CA ARG A 82 9.08 -5.41 19.49
C ARG A 82 9.06 -4.06 20.22
N PHE A 83 9.58 -3.00 19.61
CA PHE A 83 9.57 -1.67 20.21
C PHE A 83 8.16 -1.09 20.32
N SER A 84 7.31 -1.27 19.30
CA SER A 84 5.89 -0.89 19.37
C SER A 84 5.18 -1.58 20.55
N THR A 85 5.35 -2.90 20.69
CA THR A 85 4.80 -3.67 21.82
C THR A 85 5.35 -3.19 23.17
N ARG A 86 6.65 -2.86 23.23
CA ARG A 86 7.28 -2.31 24.44
C ARG A 86 6.66 -0.97 24.83
N SER A 87 6.49 -0.05 23.89
CA SER A 87 5.83 1.24 24.13
C SER A 87 4.38 1.08 24.59
N LEU A 88 3.63 0.12 24.04
CA LEU A 88 2.29 -0.23 24.51
C LEU A 88 2.28 -0.70 25.97
N ARG A 89 3.27 -1.51 26.38
CA ARG A 89 3.39 -1.93 27.79
C ARG A 89 3.72 -0.77 28.72
N PHE A 90 4.58 0.17 28.30
CA PHE A 90 4.81 1.40 29.07
C PHE A 90 3.54 2.23 29.19
N MET A 91 2.81 2.45 28.10
CA MET A 91 1.52 3.17 28.12
C MET A 91 0.53 2.53 29.11
N ASP A 92 0.40 1.20 29.11
CA ASP A 92 -0.46 0.48 30.05
C ASP A 92 0.01 0.64 31.51
N ALA A 93 1.31 0.56 31.76
CA ALA A 93 1.88 0.80 33.09
C ALA A 93 1.60 2.23 33.57
N TYR A 94 1.80 3.25 32.73
CA TYR A 94 1.47 4.64 33.06
C TYR A 94 0.00 4.83 33.38
N ARG A 95 -0.90 4.24 32.58
CA ARG A 95 -2.34 4.29 32.85
C ARG A 95 -2.68 3.69 34.22
N LYS A 96 -2.08 2.55 34.57
CA LYS A 96 -2.27 1.91 35.88
C LYS A 96 -1.68 2.71 37.05
N LEU A 97 -0.52 3.33 36.86
CA LEU A 97 0.09 4.20 37.87
C LEU A 97 -0.72 5.47 38.09
N GLN A 98 -1.23 6.09 37.03
CA GLN A 98 -2.13 7.22 37.12
C GLN A 98 -3.45 6.83 37.78
N ALA A 99 -4.03 5.68 37.42
CA ALA A 99 -5.24 5.15 38.08
C ALA A 99 -5.06 4.93 39.59
N LYS A 100 -3.86 4.55 40.03
CA LYS A 100 -3.51 4.41 41.46
C LYS A 100 -3.24 5.75 42.16
N ALA A 101 -2.74 6.74 41.42
CA ALA A 101 -2.59 8.12 41.92
C ALA A 101 -3.92 8.89 41.92
N SER A 102 -4.89 8.46 41.12
CA SER A 102 -6.19 9.12 40.93
C SER A 102 -7.30 8.50 41.79
N MET A 103 -7.14 8.54 43.12
CA MET A 103 -8.26 8.86 44.04
C MET A 103 -8.46 10.40 44.09
N GLY A 104 -8.31 11.06 42.95
CA GLY A 104 -8.32 12.50 42.78
C GLY A 104 -7.77 12.87 41.40
N SER A 105 -8.62 13.46 40.57
CA SER A 105 -8.30 14.09 39.27
C SER A 105 -8.13 13.17 38.06
N ARG A 106 -9.17 13.25 37.20
CA ARG A 106 -9.23 12.73 35.84
C ARG A 106 -8.14 13.37 34.96
N GLU A 107 -7.47 12.51 34.19
CA GLU A 107 -6.98 12.70 32.81
C GLU A 107 -6.58 14.11 32.29
N HIS A 108 -5.85 14.95 33.03
CA HIS A 108 -5.41 16.26 32.48
C HIS A 108 -3.94 16.62 32.79
N GLY A 109 -3.05 15.62 32.83
CA GLY A 109 -1.65 15.81 33.24
C GLY A 109 -0.60 16.00 32.14
N LEU A 110 -0.97 15.98 30.86
CA LEU A 110 -0.03 15.74 29.75
C LEU A 110 0.16 16.90 28.74
N GLN A 111 -0.38 18.09 29.02
CA GLN A 111 -0.44 19.17 28.03
C GLN A 111 0.82 20.05 27.89
N SER A 112 1.93 19.75 28.56
CA SER A 112 3.15 20.56 28.37
C SER A 112 4.18 19.87 27.48
N ASN A 113 4.04 20.15 26.18
CA ASN A 113 4.88 19.81 25.03
C ASN A 113 4.67 18.40 24.49
N ILE A 114 4.19 18.39 23.25
CA ILE A 114 3.54 17.28 22.58
C ILE A 114 4.49 16.73 21.53
N GLU A 115 4.69 15.42 21.53
CA GLU A 115 5.12 14.70 20.34
C GLU A 115 3.91 13.96 19.74
N VAL A 116 3.67 14.12 18.44
CA VAL A 116 2.50 13.55 17.75
C VAL A 116 2.92 12.37 16.89
N ILE A 117 2.38 11.20 17.20
CA ILE A 117 2.38 10.08 16.27
C ILE A 117 1.00 9.98 15.61
N VAL A 118 1.01 10.01 14.29
CA VAL A 118 -0.16 9.83 13.44
C VAL A 118 -0.43 8.33 13.35
N SER A 119 -1.42 7.83 14.10
CA SER A 119 -1.83 6.44 14.01
C SER A 119 -2.74 6.25 12.81
N PHE A 120 -2.35 5.33 11.92
CA PHE A 120 -3.21 4.83 10.85
C PHE A 120 -4.34 4.03 11.49
N ARG A 121 -5.52 4.64 11.62
CA ARG A 121 -6.74 3.86 11.69
C ARG A 121 -7.02 3.48 10.25
N THR A 122 -6.76 2.24 9.82
CA THR A 122 -7.17 1.81 8.47
C THR A 122 -8.67 2.03 8.38
N PRO A 123 -9.14 3.00 7.58
CA PRO A 123 -10.56 3.29 7.53
C PRO A 123 -11.28 2.09 6.93
N PRO A 124 -12.48 1.71 7.40
CA PRO A 124 -13.24 0.58 6.83
C PRO A 124 -13.44 0.71 5.31
N TRP A 125 -13.55 1.94 4.80
CA TRP A 125 -13.68 2.22 3.37
C TRP A 125 -12.42 1.88 2.56
N TYR A 126 -11.23 1.80 3.17
CA TYR A 126 -9.99 1.42 2.50
C TYR A 126 -9.96 -0.09 2.19
N LEU A 127 -10.60 -0.91 3.03
CA LEU A 127 -10.87 -2.30 2.70
C LEU A 127 -11.86 -2.39 1.51
N MET A 128 -12.90 -1.56 1.51
CA MET A 128 -13.87 -1.52 0.41
C MET A 128 -13.23 -1.07 -0.91
N LEU A 129 -12.31 -0.09 -0.89
CA LEU A 129 -11.57 0.32 -2.09
C LEU A 129 -10.62 -0.76 -2.59
N ASN A 130 -9.91 -1.47 -1.70
CA ASN A 130 -9.04 -2.58 -2.12
C ASN A 130 -9.85 -3.75 -2.68
N ILE A 131 -11.01 -4.07 -2.10
CA ILE A 131 -11.91 -5.09 -2.63
C ILE A 131 -12.43 -4.66 -4.01
N LEU A 132 -12.84 -3.40 -4.16
CA LEU A 132 -13.30 -2.87 -5.44
C LEU A 132 -12.19 -2.90 -6.50
N LEU A 133 -10.95 -2.54 -6.14
CA LEU A 133 -9.80 -2.61 -7.04
C LEU A 133 -9.47 -4.06 -7.42
N LEU A 134 -9.57 -5.00 -6.49
CA LEU A 134 -9.38 -6.42 -6.75
C LEU A 134 -10.45 -6.96 -7.70
N VAL A 135 -11.71 -6.57 -7.51
CA VAL A 135 -12.84 -6.93 -8.39
C VAL A 135 -12.62 -6.35 -9.79
N ILE A 136 -12.20 -5.09 -9.90
CA ILE A 136 -11.89 -4.45 -11.18
C ILE A 136 -10.73 -5.18 -11.88
N LEU A 137 -9.65 -5.53 -11.17
CA LEU A 137 -8.53 -6.28 -11.74
C LEU A 137 -8.97 -7.67 -12.21
N LEU A 138 -9.79 -8.39 -11.43
CA LEU A 138 -10.33 -9.69 -11.83
C LEU A 138 -11.23 -9.60 -13.07
N LEU A 139 -12.08 -8.56 -13.16
CA LEU A 139 -12.90 -8.31 -14.34
C LEU A 139 -12.06 -7.98 -15.58
N LEU A 140 -11.03 -7.15 -15.43
CA LEU A 140 -10.11 -6.84 -16.53
C LEU A 140 -9.37 -8.09 -17.01
N VAL A 141 -8.90 -8.95 -16.10
CA VAL A 141 -8.28 -10.23 -16.45
C VAL A 141 -9.28 -11.15 -17.18
N ALA A 142 -10.52 -11.24 -16.70
CA ALA A 142 -11.56 -12.04 -17.36
C ALA A 142 -11.87 -11.54 -18.78
N ILE A 143 -11.91 -10.22 -19.00
CA ILE A 143 -12.11 -9.61 -20.32
C ILE A 143 -10.94 -9.95 -21.26
N GLN A 144 -9.70 -9.90 -20.77
CA GLN A 144 -8.54 -10.26 -21.59
C GLN A 144 -8.54 -11.75 -21.98
N LEU A 145 -8.94 -12.64 -21.06
CA LEU A 145 -9.10 -14.06 -21.34
C LEU A 145 -10.21 -14.33 -22.37
N LEU A 146 -11.33 -13.62 -22.26
CA LEU A 146 -12.43 -13.74 -23.23
C LEU A 146 -12.00 -13.25 -24.61
N LYS A 147 -11.23 -12.15 -24.69
CA LYS A 147 -10.68 -11.65 -25.95
C LYS A 147 -9.74 -12.67 -26.60
N ALA A 148 -8.83 -13.27 -25.83
CA ALA A 148 -7.94 -14.32 -26.33
C ALA A 148 -8.71 -15.58 -26.79
N ALA A 149 -9.78 -15.96 -26.09
CA ALA A 149 -10.65 -17.07 -26.48
C ALA A 149 -11.42 -16.78 -27.79
N VAL A 150 -11.86 -15.54 -28.00
CA VAL A 150 -12.51 -15.13 -29.26
C VAL A 150 -11.51 -15.09 -30.40
N GLU A 151 -10.30 -14.57 -30.20
CA GLU A 151 -9.27 -14.53 -31.24
C GLU A 151 -8.85 -15.94 -31.68
N THR A 152 -8.70 -16.87 -30.74
CA THR A 152 -8.43 -18.28 -31.04
C THR A 152 -9.60 -18.96 -31.75
N ALA A 153 -10.84 -18.72 -31.32
CA ALA A 153 -12.02 -19.26 -32.00
C ALA A 153 -12.19 -18.72 -33.42
N VAL A 154 -11.91 -17.42 -33.64
CA VAL A 154 -11.92 -16.80 -34.97
C VAL A 154 -10.81 -17.38 -35.84
N PHE A 155 -9.61 -17.60 -35.28
CA PHE A 155 -8.51 -18.23 -36.00
C PHE A 155 -8.87 -19.66 -36.48
N GLU A 156 -9.45 -20.48 -35.60
CA GLU A 156 -9.95 -21.84 -35.94
C GLU A 156 -11.09 -21.83 -36.96
N LEU A 157 -12.00 -20.84 -36.89
CA LEU A 157 -13.08 -20.69 -37.87
C LEU A 157 -12.54 -20.28 -39.25
N VAL A 158 -11.59 -19.34 -39.29
CA VAL A 158 -10.98 -18.87 -40.54
C VAL A 158 -10.11 -19.96 -41.17
N SER A 159 -9.32 -20.68 -40.37
CA SER A 159 -8.54 -21.83 -40.86
C SER A 159 -9.45 -22.96 -41.36
N GLY A 160 -10.53 -23.27 -40.64
CA GLY A 160 -11.56 -24.23 -41.05
C GLY A 160 -12.28 -23.85 -42.34
N LEU A 161 -12.65 -22.58 -42.51
CA LEU A 161 -13.25 -22.05 -43.74
C LEU A 161 -12.28 -22.09 -44.94
N CYS A 162 -10.99 -21.80 -44.70
CA CYS A 162 -9.94 -21.95 -45.72
C CYS A 162 -9.79 -23.41 -46.16
N LEU A 163 -9.75 -24.36 -45.21
CA LEU A 163 -9.73 -25.79 -45.49
C LEU A 163 -10.98 -26.26 -46.26
N PHE A 164 -12.16 -25.78 -45.87
CA PHE A 164 -13.41 -26.12 -46.53
C PHE A 164 -13.47 -25.59 -47.97
N ARG A 165 -12.97 -24.37 -48.21
CA ARG A 165 -12.89 -23.77 -49.55
C ARG A 165 -11.86 -24.49 -50.42
N CYS A 166 -10.71 -24.87 -49.87
CA CYS A 166 -9.74 -25.73 -50.56
C CYS A 166 -10.35 -27.08 -50.94
N LEU A 167 -11.06 -27.74 -50.01
CA LEU A 167 -11.71 -29.02 -50.27
C LEU A 167 -12.80 -28.89 -51.35
N HIS A 168 -13.63 -27.84 -51.29
CA HIS A 168 -14.66 -27.59 -52.28
C HIS A 168 -14.08 -27.36 -53.69
N LEU A 169 -12.96 -26.62 -53.79
CA LEU A 169 -12.27 -26.38 -55.06
C LEU A 169 -11.65 -27.66 -55.63
N VAL A 170 -11.12 -28.55 -54.77
CA VAL A 170 -10.64 -29.89 -55.18
C VAL A 170 -11.80 -30.75 -55.69
N THR A 171 -12.93 -30.82 -54.97
CA THR A 171 -14.09 -31.63 -55.38
C THR A 171 -14.78 -31.11 -56.63
N ALA A 172 -14.73 -29.80 -56.89
CA ALA A 172 -15.28 -29.18 -58.09
C ALA A 172 -14.33 -29.30 -59.31
N GLY A 173 -13.16 -29.95 -59.16
CA GLY A 173 -12.21 -30.18 -60.26
C GLY A 173 -11.35 -28.96 -60.64
N HIS A 174 -11.42 -27.87 -59.87
CA HIS A 174 -10.64 -26.65 -60.11
C HIS A 174 -9.22 -26.68 -59.50
N LEU A 175 -8.93 -27.70 -58.70
CA LEU A 175 -7.67 -27.87 -58.00
C LEU A 175 -7.19 -29.32 -58.09
N VAL A 176 -6.00 -29.54 -58.67
CA VAL A 176 -5.34 -30.86 -58.74
C VAL A 176 -4.18 -30.89 -57.76
N THR A 177 -4.07 -31.97 -56.98
CA THR A 177 -3.01 -32.15 -55.98
C THR A 177 -2.07 -33.28 -56.41
N ASN A 178 -0.76 -33.03 -56.32
CA ASN A 178 0.31 -34.05 -56.31
C ASN A 178 1.07 -33.85 -54.98
N GLU A 179 1.71 -34.90 -54.45
CA GLU A 179 2.24 -35.11 -53.08
C GLU A 179 3.12 -33.99 -52.47
N SER A 180 3.29 -32.84 -53.13
CA SER A 180 3.93 -31.67 -52.54
C SER A 180 3.39 -30.29 -52.98
N ARG A 181 2.41 -30.17 -53.91
CA ARG A 181 1.92 -28.86 -54.41
C ARG A 181 0.46 -28.88 -54.91
N CYS A 182 -0.26 -27.79 -54.64
CA CYS A 182 -1.63 -27.52 -55.11
C CYS A 182 -1.61 -26.47 -56.24
N TYR A 183 -2.30 -26.73 -57.35
CA TYR A 183 -2.42 -25.80 -58.50
C TYR A 183 -3.88 -25.36 -58.69
N ILE A 184 -4.14 -24.06 -58.83
CA ILE A 184 -5.46 -23.49 -59.17
C ILE A 184 -5.46 -23.18 -60.67
N TYR A 185 -6.40 -23.77 -61.43
CA TYR A 185 -6.66 -23.34 -62.81
C TYR A 185 -7.70 -22.22 -62.80
N ASP A 186 -7.23 -20.97 -62.82
CA ASP A 186 -8.03 -19.82 -63.23
C ASP A 186 -7.18 -19.04 -64.24
N ASP A 187 -7.74 -18.74 -65.40
CA ASP A 187 -7.04 -18.33 -66.63
C ASP A 187 -6.24 -17.00 -66.55
N ASN A 188 -6.00 -16.40 -65.37
CA ASN A 188 -5.23 -15.15 -65.26
C ASN A 188 -4.61 -14.80 -63.88
N ALA A 189 -4.24 -15.74 -63.01
CA ALA A 189 -3.39 -15.39 -61.84
C ALA A 189 -2.62 -16.57 -61.23
N TYR A 190 -1.27 -16.50 -61.25
CA TYR A 190 -0.42 -17.39 -60.46
C TYR A 190 -0.28 -16.86 -59.02
N CYS A 191 -0.81 -17.59 -58.04
CA CYS A 191 -0.45 -17.42 -56.63
C CYS A 191 0.17 -18.71 -56.11
N SER A 192 1.47 -18.70 -55.81
CA SER A 192 2.10 -19.80 -55.04
C SER A 192 1.97 -19.53 -53.55
N PHE A 193 1.40 -20.47 -52.79
CA PHE A 193 1.62 -20.56 -51.35
C PHE A 193 2.83 -21.47 -51.12
N ASN A 194 3.85 -20.95 -50.42
CA ASN A 194 4.92 -21.74 -49.82
C ASN A 194 4.45 -22.31 -48.49
#